data_AF-A0A1W0A111-F1
#
_entry.id   AF-A0A1W0A111-F1
#
_cell.length_a   1.000
_cell.length_b   1.000
_cell.length_c   1.000
_cell.angle_alpha   90.00
_cell.angle_beta   90.00
_cell.angle_gamma   90.00
#
_symmetry.space_group_name_H-M   'P 1'
#
loop_
_entity.id
_entity.type
_entity.pdbx_description
1 polymer ?
#
loop_
_entity_poly.entity_id
_entity_poly.type
_entity_poly.pdbx_seq_one_letter_code
_entity_poly.pdbx_strand_id
1 'polypeptide(L)'
;MNPEGSQFHYKNMLQGTEIIATKPVLLSDYRQKHERLITMIENATHNANATLINFSDNRCFENVCEVISTAKGEPIMKDSDHFRSYYITNYLTVLDQIIAATKH
;
A
#
# COMPACT_ATOMS: atom_id res chain seq x y z
N MET A 1 3.59 0.91 1.32
CA MET A 1 2.64 1.68 2.17
C MET A 1 1.47 0.79 2.55
N ASN A 2 1.08 0.76 3.83
CA ASN A 2 -0.25 0.33 4.26
C ASN A 2 -1.03 1.55 4.77
N PRO A 3 -2.32 1.72 4.40
CA PRO A 3 -3.13 2.78 4.96
C PRO A 3 -3.24 2.56 6.47
N GLU A 4 -2.69 3.49 7.25
CA GLU A 4 -2.66 3.40 8.71
C GLU A 4 -3.81 4.16 9.36
N GLY A 5 -4.34 3.58 10.44
CA GLY A 5 -5.41 4.17 11.24
C GLY A 5 -6.65 3.27 11.30
N SER A 6 -7.42 3.44 12.37
CA SER A 6 -8.61 2.61 12.64
C SER A 6 -9.63 2.68 11.51
N GLN A 7 -9.73 3.80 10.79
CA GLN A 7 -10.65 3.96 9.66
C GLN A 7 -10.37 3.01 8.48
N PHE A 8 -9.14 2.48 8.35
CA PHE A 8 -8.77 1.54 7.29
C PHE A 8 -8.74 0.08 7.77
N HIS A 9 -9.10 -0.17 9.02
CA HIS A 9 -9.26 -1.52 9.52
C HIS A 9 -10.51 -2.15 8.87
N TYR A 10 -10.39 -3.37 8.33
CA TYR A 10 -11.46 -4.02 7.55
C TYR A 10 -12.82 -4.05 8.27
N LYS A 11 -12.84 -4.24 9.60
CA LYS A 11 -14.09 -4.21 10.42
C LYS A 11 -14.78 -2.85 10.45
N ASN A 12 -14.03 -1.77 10.26
CA ASN A 12 -14.55 -0.40 10.26
C ASN A 12 -14.88 0.08 8.84
N MET A 13 -14.39 -0.63 7.83
CA MET A 13 -14.72 -0.38 6.44
C MET A 13 -15.98 -1.12 5.99
N LEU A 14 -16.44 -2.11 6.77
CA LEU A 14 -17.60 -2.95 6.44
C LEU A 14 -18.71 -2.79 7.49
N GLN A 15 -19.94 -2.58 7.03
CA GLN A 15 -21.16 -2.66 7.84
C GLN A 15 -22.12 -3.66 7.19
N GLY A 16 -22.18 -4.88 7.74
CA GLY A 16 -22.84 -6.00 7.06
C GLY A 16 -22.10 -6.34 5.77
N THR A 17 -22.79 -6.25 4.63
CA THR A 17 -22.20 -6.42 3.28
C THR A 17 -21.84 -5.08 2.62
N GLU A 18 -22.08 -3.96 3.26
CA GLU A 18 -21.86 -2.62 2.70
C GLU A 18 -20.50 -2.05 3.11
N ILE A 19 -19.88 -1.30 2.20
CA ILE A 19 -18.63 -0.59 2.49
C ILE A 19 -18.94 0.82 2.97
N ILE A 20 -18.46 1.17 4.17
CA ILE A 20 -18.79 2.44 4.83
C ILE A 20 -17.63 3.43 4.96
N ALA A 21 -16.39 2.99 4.66
CA ALA A 21 -15.22 3.88 4.65
C ALA A 21 -14.45 3.71 3.34
N THR A 22 -14.48 4.76 2.50
CA THR A 22 -14.08 4.67 1.09
C THR A 22 -13.07 5.70 0.63
N LYS A 23 -12.67 6.65 1.49
CA LYS A 23 -11.79 7.73 1.04
C LYS A 23 -10.40 7.18 0.72
N PRO A 24 -9.91 7.37 -0.52
CA PRO A 24 -8.54 7.06 -0.88
C PRO A 24 -7.56 7.83 -0.01
N VAL A 25 -6.33 7.33 0.08
CA VAL A 25 -5.22 8.03 0.74
C VAL A 25 -4.39 8.72 -0.33
N LEU A 26 -4.05 9.99 -0.13
CA LEU A 26 -3.07 10.65 -0.99
C LEU A 26 -1.65 10.23 -0.59
N LEU A 27 -0.86 9.81 -1.58
CA LEU A 27 0.54 9.41 -1.37
C LEU A 27 1.36 10.56 -0.78
N SER A 28 1.15 11.77 -1.29
CA SER A 28 1.75 13.01 -0.78
C SER A 28 1.50 13.19 0.71
N ASP A 29 0.25 13.07 1.14
CA ASP A 29 -0.16 13.32 2.52
C ASP A 29 0.41 12.25 3.45
N TYR A 30 0.41 10.99 3.00
CA TYR A 30 1.06 9.91 3.74
C TYR A 30 2.56 10.15 3.87
N ARG A 31 3.24 10.54 2.79
CA ARG A 31 4.69 10.81 2.80
C ARG A 31 5.01 11.99 3.70
N GLN A 32 4.22 13.05 3.67
CA GLN A 32 4.38 14.21 4.55
C GLN A 32 4.17 13.83 6.02
N LYS A 33 3.09 13.09 6.32
CA LYS A 33 2.78 12.67 7.69
C LYS A 33 3.88 11.77 8.30
N HIS A 34 4.52 10.94 7.48
CA HIS A 34 5.53 9.97 7.93
C HIS A 34 6.94 10.32 7.46
N GLU A 35 7.18 11.58 7.08
CA GLU A 35 8.41 12.06 6.45
C GLU A 35 9.66 11.60 7.22
N ARG A 36 9.65 11.79 8.55
CA ARG A 36 10.77 11.39 9.41
C ARG A 36 11.13 9.91 9.25
N LEU A 37 10.15 9.02 9.31
CA LEU A 37 10.37 7.57 9.22
C LEU A 37 10.82 7.19 7.81
N ILE A 38 10.17 7.74 6.78
CA ILE A 38 10.48 7.47 5.38
C ILE A 38 11.91 7.89 5.07
N THR A 39 12.30 9.11 5.45
CA THR A 39 13.66 9.63 5.23
C THR A 39 14.71 8.78 5.97
N MET A 40 14.41 8.30 7.19
CA MET A 40 15.31 7.40 7.90
C MET A 40 15.53 6.08 7.14
N ILE A 41 14.47 5.48 6.60
CA ILE A 41 14.53 4.22 5.85
C ILE A 41 15.25 4.42 4.52
N GLU A 42 14.93 5.47 3.77
CA GLU A 42 15.55 5.80 2.49
C GLU A 42 17.07 6.02 2.68
N ASN A 43 17.48 6.78 3.69
CA ASN A 43 18.89 7.01 4.01
C ASN A 43 19.62 5.72 4.45
N ALA A 44 19.00 4.92 5.32
CA ALA A 44 19.60 3.67 5.78
C ALA A 44 19.80 2.68 4.61
N THR A 45 18.83 2.61 3.69
CA THR A 45 18.89 1.75 2.51
C THR A 45 20.01 2.20 1.56
N HIS A 46 20.11 3.51 1.31
CA HIS A 46 21.19 4.08 0.52
C HIS A 46 22.57 3.79 1.13
N ASN A 47 22.73 3.99 2.44
CA ASN A 47 24.00 3.76 3.14
C ASN A 47 24.41 2.28 3.15
N ALA A 48 23.45 1.36 3.05
CA ALA A 48 23.70 -0.07 2.95
C ALA A 48 24.01 -0.54 1.51
N ASN A 49 24.04 0.38 0.53
CA ASN A 49 24.10 0.05 -0.90
C ASN A 49 23.02 -0.98 -1.32
N ALA A 50 21.83 -0.83 -0.73
CA ALA A 50 20.69 -1.70 -0.98
C ALA A 50 19.62 -0.97 -1.81
N THR A 51 18.73 -1.75 -2.43
CA THR A 51 17.61 -1.20 -3.19
C THR A 51 16.35 -1.16 -2.31
N LEU A 52 15.76 0.03 -2.15
CA LEU A 52 14.46 0.17 -1.50
C LEU A 52 13.37 -0.12 -2.50
N ILE A 53 12.63 -1.20 -2.27
CA ILE A 53 11.46 -1.54 -3.08
C ILE A 53 10.23 -0.87 -2.47
N ASN A 54 9.77 0.21 -3.09
CA ASN A 54 8.66 0.98 -2.56
C ASN A 54 7.31 0.50 -3.13
N PHE A 55 6.53 -0.16 -2.27
CA PHE A 55 5.24 -0.72 -2.67
C PHE A 55 4.21 0.34 -3.04
N SER A 56 4.38 1.62 -2.64
CA SER A 56 3.46 2.68 -3.10
C SER A 56 3.50 2.88 -4.61
N ASP A 57 4.61 2.59 -5.26
CA ASP A 57 4.81 2.83 -6.70
C ASP A 57 3.89 1.95 -7.56
N ASN A 58 3.40 0.85 -6.99
CA ASN A 58 2.47 -0.08 -7.64
C ASN A 58 1.06 -0.01 -7.02
N ARG A 59 0.94 0.55 -5.80
CA ARG A 59 -0.33 0.65 -5.08
C ARG A 59 -1.08 1.96 -5.35
N CYS A 60 -0.38 2.99 -5.79
CA CYS A 60 -0.95 4.32 -5.97
C CYS A 60 -0.82 4.76 -7.43
N PHE A 61 -1.89 5.33 -7.97
CA PHE A 61 -1.91 5.89 -9.32
C PHE A 61 -2.11 7.40 -9.22
N GLU A 62 -1.27 8.20 -9.90
CA GLU A 62 -1.37 9.66 -9.92
C GLU A 62 -1.59 10.29 -8.52
N ASN A 63 -0.76 9.90 -7.54
CA ASN A 63 -0.82 10.34 -6.14
C ASN A 63 -2.01 9.80 -5.31
N VAL A 64 -2.89 8.97 -5.87
CA VAL A 64 -4.04 8.39 -5.18
C VAL A 64 -3.80 6.91 -4.88
N CYS A 65 -3.88 6.55 -3.61
CA CYS A 65 -3.77 5.17 -3.13
C CYS A 65 -5.15 4.67 -2.73
N GLU A 66 -5.72 3.77 -3.54
CA GLU A 66 -7.00 3.16 -3.22
C GLU A 66 -6.89 2.30 -1.96
N VAL A 67 -7.96 2.32 -1.17
CA VAL A 67 -8.12 1.48 0.04
C VAL A 67 -9.15 0.38 -0.15
N ILE A 68 -9.92 0.48 -1.24
CA ILE A 68 -10.91 -0.49 -1.70
C ILE A 68 -10.50 -0.95 -3.10
N SER A 69 -10.72 -2.23 -3.39
CA SER A 69 -10.61 -2.73 -4.76
C SER A 69 -11.68 -2.10 -5.64
N THR A 70 -11.25 -1.36 -6.68
CA THR A 70 -12.15 -0.80 -7.70
C THR A 70 -12.88 -1.87 -8.51
N ALA A 71 -12.35 -3.10 -8.56
CA ALA A 71 -12.92 -4.21 -9.30
C ALA A 71 -13.86 -5.12 -8.49
N LYS A 72 -13.67 -5.21 -7.17
CA LYS A 72 -14.45 -6.10 -6.29
C LYS A 72 -15.32 -5.36 -5.29
N GLY A 73 -15.09 -4.07 -5.05
CA GLY A 73 -15.79 -3.34 -4.00
C GLY A 73 -15.53 -3.96 -2.63
N GLU A 74 -14.27 -4.29 -2.32
CA GLU A 74 -13.90 -4.83 -1.01
C GLU A 74 -12.65 -4.12 -0.47
N PRO A 75 -12.48 -3.99 0.86
CA PRO A 75 -11.24 -3.51 1.45
C PRO A 75 -10.03 -4.32 0.97
N ILE A 76 -8.92 -3.63 0.70
CA ILE A 76 -7.68 -4.29 0.24
C ILE A 76 -7.12 -5.26 1.30
N MET A 77 -7.29 -4.93 2.58
CA MET A 77 -6.87 -5.77 3.70
C MET A 77 -7.96 -6.78 4.07
N LYS A 78 -7.55 -8.02 4.36
CA LYS A 78 -8.42 -9.06 4.92
C LYS A 78 -8.54 -8.92 6.43
N ASP A 79 -7.40 -8.69 7.07
CA ASP A 79 -7.25 -8.50 8.52
C ASP A 79 -6.13 -7.48 8.79
N SER A 80 -5.61 -7.43 10.01
CA SER A 80 -4.58 -6.47 10.42
C SER A 80 -3.29 -6.57 9.61
N ASP A 81 -2.95 -7.77 9.14
CA ASP A 81 -1.60 -8.07 8.62
C ASP A 81 -1.62 -8.68 7.21
N HIS A 82 -2.79 -9.11 6.74
CA HIS A 82 -2.91 -9.80 5.45
C HIS A 82 -3.66 -8.96 4.41
N PHE A 83 -3.03 -8.82 3.24
CA PHE A 83 -3.73 -8.43 2.03
C PHE A 83 -4.71 -9.53 1.57
N ARG A 84 -5.80 -9.13 0.92
CA ARG A 84 -6.66 -10.09 0.20
C ARG A 84 -5.92 -10.64 -1.01
N SER A 85 -6.10 -11.93 -1.30
CA SER A 85 -5.44 -12.63 -2.41
C SER A 85 -5.67 -11.93 -3.76
N TYR A 86 -6.90 -11.48 -4.02
CA TYR A 86 -7.24 -10.75 -5.24
C TYR A 86 -6.38 -9.49 -5.42
N TYR A 87 -6.13 -8.74 -4.33
CA TYR A 87 -5.28 -7.56 -4.40
C TYR A 87 -3.84 -7.92 -4.75
N ILE A 88 -3.29 -8.95 -4.09
CA ILE A 88 -1.94 -9.44 -4.36
C ILE A 88 -1.77 -9.83 -5.83
N THR A 89 -2.72 -10.60 -6.38
CA THR A 89 -2.60 -11.14 -7.75
C THR A 89 -2.76 -10.09 -8.84
N ASN A 90 -3.50 -9.00 -8.60
CA ASN A 90 -3.87 -8.05 -9.66
C ASN A 90 -3.14 -6.70 -9.55
N TYR A 91 -2.65 -6.32 -8.37
CA TYR A 91 -2.13 -4.98 -8.13
C TYR A 91 -0.77 -4.95 -7.44
N LEU A 92 -0.28 -6.08 -6.92
CA LEU A 92 1.03 -6.15 -6.28
C LEU A 92 2.13 -6.61 -7.25
N THR A 93 2.27 -5.90 -8.38
CA THR A 93 3.28 -6.14 -9.43
C THR A 93 4.71 -5.78 -9.02
N VAL A 94 4.90 -5.26 -7.80
CA VAL A 94 6.22 -4.91 -7.27
C VAL A 94 7.20 -6.09 -7.25
N LEU A 95 6.69 -7.33 -7.20
CA LEU A 95 7.51 -8.54 -7.33
C LEU A 95 8.22 -8.63 -8.69
N ASP A 96 7.65 -8.04 -9.75
CA ASP A 96 8.28 -7.99 -11.07
C ASP A 96 9.56 -7.15 -11.03
N GLN A 97 9.63 -6.13 -10.16
CA GLN A 97 10.84 -5.33 -9.95
C GLN A 97 11.98 -6.15 -9.32
N ILE A 98 11.66 -7.10 -8.42
CA ILE A 98 12.64 -8.04 -7.86
C ILE A 98 13.19 -8.94 -8.96
N ILE A 99 12.30 -9.51 -9.79
CA ILE A 99 12.69 -10.38 -10.91
C ILE A 99 13.53 -9.61 -11.92
N ALA A 100 13.18 -8.35 -12.21
CA ALA A 100 13.96 -7.51 -13.11
C ALA A 100 15.35 -7.19 -12.53
N ALA A 101 15.43 -6.84 -11.24
CA ALA A 101 16.68 -6.49 -10.57
C ALA A 101 17.65 -7.68 -10.41
N THR A 102 17.14 -8.91 -10.40
CA THR A 102 17.94 -10.15 -10.23
C THR A 102 18.39 -10.80 -11.54
N LYS A 103 18.02 -10.25 -12.70
CA LYS A 103 18.42 -10.76 -14.04
C LYS A 103 19.82 -10.28 -14.51
N HIS A 104 20.67 -9.82 -13.59
CA HIS A 104 22.02 -9.35 -13.86
C HIS A 104 23.08 -10.24 -13.22
#